data_AF-A0A6L7W8Q7-F1
#
_entry.id   AF-A0A6L7W8Q7-F1
#
_cell.length_a   1.000
_cell.length_b   1.000
_cell.length_c   1.000
_cell.angle_alpha   90.00
_cell.angle_beta   90.00
_cell.angle_gamma   90.00
#
_symmetry.space_group_name_H-M   'P 1'
#
loop_
_entity.id
_entity.type
_entity.pdbx_description
1 polymer ?
#
loop_
_entity_poly.entity_id
_entity_poly.type
_entity_poly.pdbx_seq_one_letter_code
_entity_poly.pdbx_strand_id
1 'polypeptide(L)'
;MLDDRTQVLLRRELQQIEKLLSEYDDLIESSRSIAPTLIEYTALGAVLQSFYNGVENIFQTIGMIKKGPYHKGRGLFHCDIDAQCEFLLHLFSGTIN
;
A
#
# COMPACT_ATOMS: atom_id res chain seq x y z
N MET A 1 27.12 -0.29 -6.04
CA MET A 1 26.60 0.98 -5.50
C MET A 1 25.33 1.31 -6.26
N LEU A 2 24.24 1.65 -5.58
CA LEU A 2 23.02 2.13 -6.24
C LEU A 2 23.33 3.50 -6.87
N ASP A 3 22.94 3.74 -8.12
CA ASP A 3 23.16 5.03 -8.78
C ASP A 3 22.35 6.14 -8.10
N ASP A 4 22.78 7.39 -8.28
CA ASP A 4 22.17 8.54 -7.61
C ASP A 4 20.69 8.73 -7.97
N ARG A 5 20.28 8.36 -9.19
CA ARG A 5 18.86 8.46 -9.60
C ARG A 5 18.02 7.43 -8.86
N THR A 6 18.50 6.20 -8.74
CA THR A 6 17.84 5.16 -7.95
C THR A 6 17.68 5.58 -6.50
N GLN A 7 18.71 6.17 -5.88
CA GLN A 7 18.62 6.64 -4.49
C GLN A 7 17.56 7.75 -4.32
N VAL A 8 17.46 8.68 -5.28
CA VAL A 8 16.43 9.72 -5.27
C VAL A 8 15.02 9.13 -5.44
N LEU A 9 14.85 8.16 -6.33
CA LEU A 9 13.55 7.48 -6.54
C LEU A 9 13.12 6.73 -5.27
N LEU A 10 14.01 5.95 -4.66
CA LEU A 10 13.71 5.23 -3.43
C LEU A 10 13.36 6.17 -2.28
N ARG A 11 14.11 7.27 -2.12
CA ARG A 11 13.80 8.26 -1.09
C ARG A 11 12.41 8.87 -1.29
N ARG A 12 12.05 9.17 -2.54
CA ARG A 12 10.73 9.73 -2.87
C ARG A 12 9.60 8.75 -2.58
N GLU A 13 9.75 7.48 -2.93
CA GLU A 13 8.72 6.47 -2.63
C GLU A 13 8.57 6.26 -1.12
N LEU A 14 9.68 6.20 -0.37
CA LEU A 14 9.64 6.13 1.10
C LEU A 14 8.93 7.33 1.73
N GLN A 15 9.24 8.55 1.28
CA GLN A 15 8.57 9.77 1.77
C GLN A 15 7.07 9.78 1.47
N GLN A 16 6.64 9.22 0.33
CA GLN A 16 5.22 9.10 0.00
C GLN A 16 4.52 8.10 0.93
N ILE A 17 5.15 6.96 1.22
CA ILE A 17 4.63 5.97 2.16
C ILE A 17 4.56 6.55 3.58
N GLU A 18 5.61 7.21 4.05
CA GLU A 18 5.65 7.86 5.37
C GLU A 18 4.54 8.92 5.49
N LYS A 19 4.37 9.74 4.45
CA LYS A 19 3.31 10.74 4.39
C LYS A 19 1.92 10.10 4.43
N LEU A 20 1.68 9.05 3.64
CA LEU A 20 0.42 8.32 3.63
C LEU A 20 0.07 7.78 5.01
N LEU A 21 1.03 7.10 5.67
CA LEU A 21 0.80 6.55 6.99
C LEU A 21 0.56 7.64 8.03
N SER A 22 1.29 8.76 7.95
CA SER A 22 1.09 9.90 8.86
C SER A 22 -0.25 10.61 8.66
N GLU A 23 -0.74 10.73 7.42
CA GLU A 23 -2.03 11.36 7.12
C GLU A 23 -3.23 10.55 7.65
N TYR A 24 -3.06 9.25 7.81
CA TYR A 24 -4.10 8.33 8.26
C TYR A 24 -3.79 7.69 9.63
N ASP A 25 -2.80 8.19 10.37
CA ASP A 25 -2.35 7.61 11.65
C ASP A 25 -3.50 7.53 12.66
N ASP A 26 -4.28 8.61 12.80
CA ASP A 26 -5.45 8.65 13.70
C ASP A 26 -6.50 7.58 13.33
N LEU A 27 -6.73 7.37 12.04
CA LEU A 27 -7.67 6.36 11.55
C LEU A 27 -7.15 4.94 11.82
N ILE A 28 -5.85 4.72 11.60
CA ILE A 28 -5.19 3.44 11.84
C ILE A 28 -5.20 3.11 13.33
N GLU A 29 -4.83 4.05 14.20
CA GLU A 29 -4.78 3.81 15.64
C GLU A 29 -6.17 3.66 16.25
N SER A 30 -7.15 4.47 15.85
CA SER A 30 -8.54 4.30 16.32
C SER A 30 -9.13 2.94 15.92
N SER A 31 -8.85 2.46 14.70
CA SER A 31 -9.33 1.17 14.20
C SER A 31 -8.84 -0.06 14.98
N ARG A 32 -7.76 0.09 15.78
CA ARG A 32 -7.24 -0.99 16.64
C ARG A 32 -8.06 -1.22 17.89
N SER A 33 -8.76 -0.20 18.34
CA SER A 33 -9.51 -0.19 19.61
C SER A 33 -11.01 -0.24 19.40
N ILE A 34 -11.49 0.30 18.29
CA ILE A 34 -12.90 0.42 17.95
C ILE A 34 -13.09 -0.14 16.54
N ALA A 35 -14.14 -0.94 16.34
CA ALA A 35 -14.50 -1.44 15.02
C ALA A 35 -14.79 -0.25 14.08
N PRO A 36 -14.09 -0.13 12.94
CA PRO A 36 -14.32 0.95 11.99
C PRO A 36 -15.74 0.98 11.45
N THR A 37 -16.25 2.17 11.14
CA THR A 37 -17.45 2.33 10.34
C THR A 37 -17.21 1.90 8.89
N LEU A 38 -18.27 1.68 8.11
CA LEU A 38 -18.14 1.30 6.69
C LEU A 38 -17.33 2.32 5.86
N ILE A 39 -17.46 3.62 6.19
CA ILE A 39 -16.70 4.69 5.54
C ILE A 39 -15.22 4.55 5.88
N GLU A 40 -14.91 4.33 7.15
CA GLU A 40 -13.55 4.14 7.63
C GLU A 40 -12.90 2.86 7.08
N TYR A 41 -13.66 1.77 6.93
CA TYR A 41 -13.19 0.56 6.24
C TYR A 41 -12.81 0.84 4.79
N THR A 42 -13.63 1.61 4.08
CA THR A 42 -13.33 1.99 2.69
C THR A 42 -12.07 2.85 2.62
N ALA A 43 -11.91 3.79 3.56
CA ALA A 43 -10.71 4.61 3.66
C ALA A 43 -9.46 3.77 4.00
N LEU A 44 -9.53 2.85 4.96
CA LEU A 44 -8.45 1.93 5.30
C LEU A 44 -8.08 1.01 4.12
N GLY A 45 -9.06 0.54 3.35
CA GLY A 45 -8.80 -0.21 2.12
C GLY A 45 -8.04 0.61 1.08
N ALA A 46 -8.42 1.88 0.87
CA ALA A 46 -7.69 2.78 -0.03
C ALA A 46 -6.27 3.08 0.46
N VAL A 47 -6.07 3.23 1.78
CA VAL A 47 -4.74 3.41 2.40
C VAL A 47 -3.90 2.15 2.18
N LEU A 48 -4.45 0.97 2.42
CA LEU A 48 -3.76 -0.30 2.24
C LEU A 48 -3.33 -0.51 0.79
N GLN A 49 -4.22 -0.25 -0.16
CA GLN A 49 -3.90 -0.28 -1.60
C GLN A 49 -2.75 0.66 -1.94
N SER A 50 -2.82 1.90 -1.44
CA SER A 50 -1.81 2.92 -1.71
C SER A 50 -0.45 2.56 -1.10
N PHE A 51 -0.45 1.96 0.10
CA PHE A 51 0.74 1.43 0.74
C PHE A 51 1.39 0.32 -0.09
N TYR A 52 0.62 -0.67 -0.52
CA TYR A 52 1.14 -1.76 -1.35
C TYR A 52 1.66 -1.27 -2.70
N ASN A 53 1.02 -0.28 -3.31
CA ASN A 53 1.51 0.35 -4.54
C ASN A 53 2.88 1.02 -4.32
N GLY A 54 3.06 1.74 -3.20
CA GLY A 54 4.36 2.35 -2.87
C GLY A 54 5.46 1.31 -2.65
N VAL A 55 5.16 0.24 -1.91
CA VAL A 55 6.08 -0.88 -1.71
C VAL A 55 6.43 -1.57 -3.03
N GLU A 56 5.45 -1.77 -3.91
CA GLU A 56 5.67 -2.30 -5.24
C GLU A 56 6.64 -1.42 -6.04
N ASN A 57 6.43 -0.10 -6.05
CA ASN A 57 7.29 0.82 -6.77
C ASN A 57 8.74 0.77 -6.27
N ILE A 58 8.93 0.61 -4.95
CA ILE A 58 10.26 0.39 -4.35
C ILE A 58 10.88 -0.89 -4.91
N PHE A 59 10.13 -2.01 -4.91
CA PHE A 59 10.62 -3.28 -5.44
C PHE A 59 10.90 -3.23 -6.94
N GLN A 60 10.08 -2.53 -7.73
CA GLN A 60 10.34 -2.31 -9.15
C GLN A 60 11.61 -1.48 -9.34
N THR A 61 11.79 -0.40 -8.56
CA THR A 61 12.97 0.46 -8.61
C THR A 61 14.26 -0.33 -8.29
N ILE A 62 14.22 -1.19 -7.28
CA ILE A 62 15.35 -2.08 -6.94
C ILE A 62 15.49 -3.19 -7.99
N GLY A 63 14.39 -3.76 -8.48
CA GLY A 63 14.36 -4.86 -9.45
C GLY A 63 14.89 -4.46 -10.83
N MET A 64 14.67 -3.21 -11.25
CA MET A 64 15.28 -2.62 -12.45
C MET A 64 16.81 -2.65 -12.40
N ILE A 65 17.42 -2.73 -11.21
CA ILE A 65 18.88 -2.83 -11.04
C ILE A 65 19.38 -4.24 -11.39
N LYS A 66 18.51 -5.26 -11.34
CA LYS A 66 18.89 -6.66 -11.61
C LYS A 66 18.51 -7.16 -13.01
N LYS A 67 17.55 -6.57 -13.71
CA LYS A 67 17.19 -6.97 -15.08
C LYS A 67 16.78 -5.72 -15.88
N GLY A 68 17.20 -5.68 -17.14
CA GLY A 68 16.89 -4.63 -18.11
C GLY A 68 15.38 -4.34 -18.25
N PRO A 69 15.02 -3.34 -19.07
CA PRO A 69 13.82 -2.51 -18.91
C PRO A 69 12.56 -3.35 -18.72
N TYR A 70 12.08 -3.41 -17.48
CA TYR A 70 10.80 -4.01 -17.17
C TYR A 70 9.71 -3.14 -17.81
N HIS A 71 8.96 -3.73 -18.72
CA HIS A 71 7.87 -3.05 -19.39
C HIS A 71 6.87 -2.58 -18.34
N LYS A 72 6.64 -1.27 -18.30
CA LYS A 72 5.63 -0.60 -17.49
C LYS A 72 4.25 -1.14 -17.90
N GLY A 73 3.83 -2.26 -17.32
CA GLY A 73 2.69 -3.01 -17.81
C GLY A 73 2.18 -3.99 -16.76
N ARG A 74 1.21 -3.49 -15.96
CA ARG A 74 0.41 -4.17 -14.93
C ARG A 74 1.17 -4.48 -13.64
N GLY A 75 0.71 -3.85 -12.55
CA GLY A 75 1.32 -3.97 -11.23
C GLY A 75 1.34 -5.42 -10.73
N LEU A 76 2.47 -5.84 -10.15
CA LEU A 76 2.67 -7.08 -9.41
C LEU A 76 1.68 -7.24 -8.24
N PHE A 77 1.16 -6.14 -7.69
CA PHE A 77 0.19 -6.14 -6.59
C PHE A 77 -1.13 -5.48 -7.00
N HIS A 78 -1.58 -5.73 -8.23
CA HIS A 78 -2.96 -5.44 -8.63
C HIS A 78 -3.89 -6.46 -7.94
N CYS A 79 -4.10 -6.30 -6.65
CA CYS A 79 -5.30 -6.78 -6.01
C CYS A 79 -6.37 -5.77 -6.42
N ASP A 80 -7.33 -6.17 -7.25
CA ASP A 80 -8.50 -5.35 -7.54
C ASP A 80 -9.05 -4.79 -6.21
N ILE A 81 -9.41 -3.51 -6.19
CA ILE A 81 -10.05 -2.87 -5.03
C ILE A 81 -11.25 -3.71 -4.54
N ASP A 82 -11.92 -4.43 -5.45
CA ASP A 82 -13.00 -5.37 -5.14
C ASP A 82 -12.51 -6.58 -4.32
N ALA A 83 -11.34 -7.14 -4.62
CA ALA A 83 -10.73 -8.23 -3.86
C ALA A 83 -10.15 -7.76 -2.52
N GLN A 84 -9.68 -6.51 -2.42
CA GLN A 84 -9.25 -5.94 -1.13
C GLN A 84 -10.44 -5.65 -0.21
N CYS A 85 -11.56 -5.18 -0.76
CA CYS A 85 -12.82 -5.05 -0.04
C CYS A 85 -13.36 -6.40 0.42
N GLU A 86 -13.33 -7.45 -0.42
CA GLU A 86 -13.72 -8.81 -0.01
C GLU A 86 -12.78 -9.39 1.06
N PHE A 87 -11.47 -9.17 0.95
CA PHE A 87 -10.51 -9.64 1.95
C PHE A 87 -10.69 -8.92 3.29
N LEU A 88 -10.94 -7.61 3.29
CA LEU A 88 -11.26 -6.84 4.51
C LEU A 88 -12.61 -7.25 5.09
N LEU A 89 -13.64 -7.47 4.26
CA LEU A 89 -14.92 -8.01 4.70
C LEU A 89 -14.75 -9.41 5.30
N HIS A 90 -13.94 -10.31 4.72
CA HIS A 90 -13.68 -11.64 5.25
C HIS A 90 -12.80 -11.67 6.51
N LEU A 91 -11.80 -10.79 6.61
CA LEU A 91 -10.93 -10.72 7.78
C LEU A 91 -11.68 -10.24 9.04
N PHE A 92 -12.68 -9.36 8.87
CA PHE A 92 -13.43 -8.76 9.98
C PHE A 92 -14.84 -9.34 10.17
N SER A 93 -15.45 -10.00 9.17
CA SER A 93 -16.69 -10.79 9.33
C SER A 93 -16.49 -12.09 10.12
N GLY A 94 -15.25 -12.50 10.38
CA GLY A 94 -14.91 -13.53 11.37
C GLY A 94 -15.23 -13.14 12.83
N THR A 95 -15.77 -11.93 13.06
CA THR A 95 -16.15 -11.40 14.39
C THR A 95 -17.64 -11.03 14.46
N ILE A 96 -18.49 -11.71 13.71
CA ILE A 96 -19.93 -11.78 14.00
C ILE A 96 -20.36 -13.25 14.04
N ASN A 97 -20.04 -13.90 15.15
CA ASN A 97 -20.89 -14.93 15.75
C ASN A 97 -20.75 -14.86 17.27
#